data_AF-A0A1T5DQX5-F1
#
_entry.id   AF-A0A1T5DQX5-F1
#
_cell.length_a   1.000
_cell.length_b   1.000
_cell.length_c   1.000
_cell.angle_alpha   90.00
_cell.angle_beta   90.00
_cell.angle_gamma   90.00
#
_symmetry.space_group_name_H-M   'P 1'
#
loop_
_entity.id
_entity.type
_entity.pdbx_description
1 polymer ?
#
loop_
_entity_poly.entity_id
_entity_poly.type
_entity_poly.pdbx_seq_one_letter_code
_entity_poly.pdbx_strand_id
1 'polypeptide(L)'
;MKITKILFAITVLSNMMVSCVRDEVAVPNVNVTTAREVYKVNEEVRFSFDGGADMITFYSGEKGKEYKYRNRVELEGGDLRLNIETQVLQFGIQENNLRLLVSTNFSGKYTKQDVEAAKWTDISDRLTWAVPAPASATSRKVSDYASIKDLLETGKPVFFAFKFIGAKSTNGTTAQQRTWRIYQFNVQNKFSDTENISVTNRTGAAWTSVAILPSEKGVWNFTSDANMIFYNPESNLFDVEKWAISKRFDPNKVAPDQGAAIKKYPDNDMKEYVHKFTAPGEYEVSFVFVNGNYNDIQETVKTVKITVK
;
A
#
# COMPACT_ATOMS: atom_id res chain seq x y z
N MET A 1 -71.86 7.96 -34.43
CA MET A 1 -70.49 8.15 -34.95
C MET A 1 -69.44 8.53 -33.89
N LYS A 2 -69.64 8.19 -32.59
CA LYS A 2 -68.66 8.48 -31.51
C LYS A 2 -68.02 7.23 -30.89
N ILE A 3 -68.68 6.06 -30.96
CA ILE A 3 -68.19 4.82 -30.35
C ILE A 3 -67.12 4.13 -31.23
N THR A 4 -67.21 4.26 -32.55
CA THR A 4 -66.25 3.66 -33.50
C THR A 4 -64.86 4.32 -33.49
N LYS A 5 -64.75 5.59 -33.06
CA LYS A 5 -63.45 6.27 -32.90
C LYS A 5 -62.75 5.91 -31.60
N ILE A 6 -63.49 5.49 -30.57
CA ILE A 6 -62.93 5.09 -29.27
C ILE A 6 -62.36 3.66 -29.35
N LEU A 7 -63.00 2.76 -30.10
CA LEU A 7 -62.45 1.41 -30.31
C LEU A 7 -61.14 1.44 -31.10
N PHE A 8 -61.01 2.31 -32.13
CA PHE A 8 -59.76 2.40 -32.92
C PHE A 8 -58.59 3.02 -32.13
N ALA A 9 -58.87 3.89 -31.15
CA ALA A 9 -57.85 4.47 -30.28
C ALA A 9 -57.29 3.47 -29.26
N ILE A 10 -58.09 2.49 -28.83
CA ILE A 10 -57.69 1.47 -27.84
C ILE A 10 -56.83 0.37 -28.50
N THR A 11 -57.09 0.00 -29.76
CA THR A 11 -56.28 -1.00 -30.47
C THR A 11 -54.90 -0.49 -30.88
N VAL A 12 -54.76 0.83 -31.11
CA VAL A 12 -53.46 1.46 -31.45
C VAL A 12 -52.60 1.69 -30.19
N LEU A 13 -53.21 1.92 -29.03
CA LEU A 13 -52.48 2.10 -27.75
C LEU A 13 -51.98 0.78 -27.15
N SER A 14 -52.57 -0.36 -27.55
CA SER A 14 -52.19 -1.70 -27.08
C SER A 14 -50.91 -2.27 -27.74
N ASN A 15 -50.34 -1.59 -28.75
CA ASN A 15 -49.14 -2.04 -29.47
C ASN A 15 -47.85 -1.29 -29.06
N MET A 16 -47.90 -0.40 -28.07
CA MET A 16 -46.72 0.36 -27.60
C MET A 16 -46.09 -0.17 -26.30
N MET A 17 -46.51 -1.34 -25.81
CA MET A 17 -45.85 -2.02 -24.69
C MET A 17 -45.08 -3.26 -25.15
N VAL A 18 -44.22 -3.09 -26.17
CA VAL A 18 -43.07 -3.99 -26.30
C VAL A 18 -42.05 -3.50 -25.28
N SER A 19 -42.15 -4.09 -24.09
CA SER A 19 -41.12 -4.09 -23.05
C SER A 19 -39.75 -4.23 -23.71
N CYS A 20 -38.75 -3.45 -23.26
CA CYS A 20 -37.35 -3.83 -23.46
C CYS A 20 -37.23 -5.31 -23.08
N VAL A 21 -36.98 -6.18 -24.06
CA VAL A 21 -36.46 -7.51 -23.76
C VAL A 21 -35.08 -7.22 -23.19
N ARG A 22 -34.95 -7.44 -21.89
CA ARG A 22 -33.67 -7.28 -21.20
C ARG A 22 -32.81 -8.41 -21.72
N ASP A 23 -31.77 -8.10 -22.49
CA ASP A 23 -30.78 -9.10 -22.86
C ASP A 23 -30.09 -9.55 -21.58
N GLU A 24 -30.50 -10.71 -21.08
CA GLU A 24 -29.87 -11.36 -19.95
C GLU A 24 -28.44 -11.73 -20.35
N VAL A 25 -27.49 -11.30 -19.52
CA VAL A 25 -26.09 -11.65 -19.73
C VAL A 25 -25.94 -13.14 -19.44
N ALA A 26 -25.41 -13.89 -20.39
CA ALA A 26 -25.20 -15.32 -20.23
C ALA A 26 -24.09 -15.59 -19.20
N VAL A 27 -24.34 -16.51 -18.26
CA VAL A 27 -23.31 -16.99 -17.34
C VAL A 27 -22.22 -17.72 -18.14
N PRO A 28 -20.93 -17.35 -17.99
CA PRO A 28 -19.84 -18.04 -18.69
C PRO A 28 -19.78 -19.53 -18.33
N ASN A 29 -20.15 -20.41 -19.25
CA ASN A 29 -19.98 -21.85 -19.09
C ASN A 29 -18.68 -22.28 -19.74
N VAL A 30 -17.61 -22.34 -18.95
CA VAL A 30 -16.26 -22.69 -19.42
C VAL A 30 -15.68 -23.79 -18.55
N ASN A 31 -15.15 -24.84 -19.17
CA ASN A 31 -14.32 -25.84 -18.50
C ASN A 31 -12.83 -25.53 -18.71
N VAL A 32 -12.04 -25.73 -17.65
CA VAL A 32 -10.58 -25.57 -17.69
C VAL A 32 -9.95 -26.93 -17.46
N THR A 33 -9.06 -27.32 -18.37
CA THR A 33 -8.31 -28.58 -18.29
C THR A 33 -6.83 -28.34 -18.49
N THR A 34 -6.01 -29.25 -17.98
CA THR A 34 -4.56 -29.24 -18.20
C THR A 34 -4.10 -30.69 -18.42
N ALA A 35 -2.94 -30.88 -19.05
CA ALA A 35 -2.48 -32.22 -19.41
C ALA A 35 -2.07 -33.07 -18.20
N ARG A 36 -1.58 -32.45 -17.13
CA ARG A 36 -1.02 -33.09 -15.93
C ARG A 36 -1.27 -32.22 -14.70
N GLU A 37 -1.20 -32.81 -13.52
CA GLU A 37 -1.23 -32.06 -12.26
C GLU A 37 0.17 -31.78 -11.70
N VAL A 38 1.20 -32.46 -12.21
CA VAL A 38 2.59 -32.35 -11.73
C VAL A 38 3.52 -31.95 -12.88
N TYR A 39 4.30 -30.89 -12.66
CA TYR A 39 5.27 -30.33 -13.62
C TYR A 39 6.61 -30.05 -12.97
N LYS A 40 7.65 -29.85 -13.78
CA LYS A 40 8.97 -29.40 -13.33
C LYS A 40 9.02 -27.88 -13.23
N VAL A 41 9.91 -27.36 -12.39
CA VAL A 41 10.23 -25.93 -12.38
C VAL A 41 10.60 -25.44 -13.79
N ASN A 42 10.08 -24.28 -14.19
CA ASN A 42 10.20 -23.66 -15.52
C ASN A 42 9.56 -24.44 -16.69
N GLU A 43 8.84 -25.52 -16.43
CA GLU A 43 8.04 -26.21 -17.45
C GLU A 43 6.78 -25.40 -17.81
N GLU A 44 6.39 -25.44 -19.08
CA GLU A 44 5.17 -24.78 -19.57
C GLU A 44 3.93 -25.56 -19.14
N VAL A 45 3.08 -24.92 -18.36
CA VAL A 45 1.75 -25.43 -18.01
C VAL A 45 0.75 -24.80 -18.96
N ARG A 46 0.10 -25.63 -19.79
CA ARG A 46 -0.94 -25.23 -20.73
C ARG A 46 -2.31 -25.52 -20.13
N PHE A 47 -3.13 -24.48 -20.05
CA PHE A 47 -4.53 -24.53 -19.66
C PHE A 47 -5.39 -24.41 -20.91
N SER A 48 -6.23 -25.40 -21.16
CA SER A 48 -7.16 -25.42 -22.29
C SER A 48 -8.57 -25.08 -21.82
N PHE A 49 -9.25 -24.23 -22.58
CA PHE A 49 -10.59 -23.72 -22.28
C PHE A 49 -11.60 -24.30 -23.26
N ASP A 50 -12.62 -24.97 -22.72
CA ASP A 50 -13.77 -25.44 -23.46
C ASP A 50 -14.99 -24.58 -23.11
N GLY A 51 -15.35 -23.68 -24.02
CA GLY A 51 -16.31 -22.59 -23.81
C GLY A 51 -15.78 -21.24 -24.28
N GLY A 52 -16.43 -20.17 -23.84
CA GLY A 52 -16.04 -18.79 -24.14
C GLY A 52 -16.51 -17.83 -23.05
N ALA A 53 -15.78 -16.74 -22.90
CA ALA A 53 -16.14 -15.62 -22.04
C ALA A 53 -15.61 -14.32 -22.62
N ASP A 54 -16.25 -13.19 -22.34
CA ASP A 54 -15.83 -11.88 -22.83
C ASP A 54 -14.47 -11.47 -22.26
N MET A 55 -14.28 -11.71 -20.95
CA MET A 55 -13.06 -11.39 -20.23
C MET A 55 -12.57 -12.58 -19.42
N ILE A 56 -11.25 -12.69 -19.30
CA ILE A 56 -10.60 -13.74 -18.50
C ILE A 56 -9.49 -13.12 -17.67
N THR A 57 -9.57 -13.32 -16.34
CA THR A 57 -8.50 -12.95 -15.39
C THR A 57 -7.88 -14.20 -14.79
N PHE A 58 -6.55 -14.28 -14.83
CA PHE A 58 -5.75 -15.39 -14.37
C PHE A 58 -5.08 -15.09 -13.03
N TYR A 59 -5.21 -16.00 -12.07
CA TYR A 59 -4.52 -16.01 -10.80
C TYR A 59 -3.63 -17.26 -10.75
N SER A 60 -2.31 -17.08 -10.66
CA SER A 60 -1.37 -18.21 -10.70
C SER A 60 -1.33 -19.01 -9.38
N GLY A 61 -1.85 -18.46 -8.28
CA GLY A 61 -1.68 -19.05 -6.95
C GLY A 61 -0.28 -18.83 -6.36
N GLU A 62 0.61 -18.13 -7.08
CA GLU A 62 1.86 -17.63 -6.50
C GLU A 62 1.56 -16.54 -5.46
N LYS A 63 2.48 -16.32 -4.52
CA LYS A 63 2.33 -15.31 -3.47
C LYS A 63 1.97 -13.93 -4.06
N GLY A 64 0.88 -13.33 -3.59
CA GLY A 64 0.38 -12.04 -4.07
C GLY A 64 -0.49 -12.12 -5.34
N LYS A 65 -0.74 -13.33 -5.84
CA LYS A 65 -1.57 -13.65 -7.03
C LYS A 65 -2.57 -14.77 -6.73
N GLU A 66 -3.03 -14.88 -5.48
CA GLU A 66 -3.97 -15.91 -5.04
C GLU A 66 -5.42 -15.38 -5.11
N TYR A 67 -6.29 -16.07 -5.86
CA TYR A 67 -7.68 -15.63 -6.05
C TYR A 67 -8.46 -15.52 -4.73
N LYS A 68 -8.23 -16.42 -3.77
CA LYS A 68 -8.87 -16.36 -2.42
C LYS A 68 -8.61 -15.05 -1.68
N TYR A 69 -7.55 -14.30 -2.03
CA TYR A 69 -7.20 -13.02 -1.41
C TYR A 69 -7.52 -11.81 -2.30
N ARG A 70 -8.24 -11.98 -3.43
CA ARG A 70 -8.62 -10.89 -4.36
C ARG A 70 -9.43 -9.76 -3.71
N ASN A 71 -10.13 -10.07 -2.61
CA ASN A 71 -10.97 -9.13 -1.85
C ASN A 71 -10.41 -8.84 -0.46
N ARG A 72 -9.23 -9.37 -0.13
CA ARG A 72 -8.61 -9.18 1.19
C ARG A 72 -8.07 -7.76 1.27
N VAL A 73 -8.72 -6.95 2.11
CA VAL A 73 -8.31 -5.56 2.37
C VAL A 73 -7.67 -5.38 3.74
N GLU A 74 -7.85 -6.36 4.63
CA GLU A 74 -7.29 -6.37 5.98
C GLU A 74 -6.71 -7.74 6.33
N LEU A 75 -5.65 -7.75 7.13
CA LEU A 75 -5.04 -8.96 7.66
C LEU A 75 -4.64 -8.72 9.12
N GLU A 76 -5.34 -9.38 10.04
CA GLU A 76 -5.09 -9.29 11.48
C GLU A 76 -4.01 -10.26 11.95
N GLY A 77 -3.46 -10.02 13.13
CA GLY A 77 -2.48 -10.90 13.78
C GLY A 77 -1.01 -10.61 13.43
N GLY A 78 -0.76 -9.75 12.44
CA GLY A 78 0.57 -9.29 12.07
C GLY A 78 1.28 -8.57 13.21
N ASP A 79 2.60 -8.70 13.27
CA ASP A 79 3.46 -7.89 14.10
C ASP A 79 4.01 -6.73 13.27
N LEU A 80 3.46 -5.54 13.49
CA LEU A 80 3.90 -4.32 12.81
C LEU A 80 5.27 -3.90 13.36
N ARG A 81 6.26 -3.89 12.47
CA ARG A 81 7.63 -3.56 12.79
C ARG A 81 8.12 -2.43 11.88
N LEU A 82 9.07 -1.66 12.38
CA LEU A 82 9.74 -0.64 11.59
C LEU A 82 11.25 -0.68 11.74
N ASN A 83 11.95 -0.18 10.73
CA ASN A 83 13.36 0.11 10.79
C ASN A 83 13.67 1.46 10.15
N ILE A 84 14.82 2.04 10.52
CA ILE A 84 15.31 3.29 9.96
C ILE A 84 16.78 3.16 9.57
N GLU A 85 17.19 3.96 8.58
CA GLU A 85 18.61 4.21 8.30
C GLU A 85 18.86 5.69 8.43
N THR A 86 19.76 6.07 9.35
CA THR A 86 20.04 7.47 9.66
C THR A 86 21.51 7.82 9.47
N GLN A 87 21.78 9.10 9.28
CA GLN A 87 23.10 9.72 9.38
C GLN A 87 22.93 11.06 10.10
N VAL A 88 23.82 11.36 11.04
CA VAL A 88 23.90 12.67 11.69
C VAL A 88 25.26 13.29 11.38
N LEU A 89 25.24 14.54 10.91
CA LEU A 89 26.46 15.26 10.57
C LEU A 89 27.14 15.79 11.84
N GLN A 90 28.46 15.77 11.85
CA GLN A 90 29.29 16.22 12.98
C GLN A 90 29.13 17.73 13.30
N PHE A 91 28.70 18.55 12.34
CA PHE A 91 28.49 19.99 12.56
C PHE A 91 27.37 20.23 13.58
N GLY A 92 27.72 20.90 14.68
CA GLY A 92 26.85 21.11 15.84
C GLY A 92 27.22 20.21 17.02
N ILE A 93 26.84 20.64 18.22
CA ILE A 93 27.16 19.95 19.48
C ILE A 93 25.94 19.32 20.15
N GLN A 94 24.73 19.68 19.71
CA GLN A 94 23.50 19.21 20.33
C GLN A 94 23.32 17.70 20.12
N GLU A 95 23.10 16.99 21.21
CA GLU A 95 22.73 15.57 21.22
C GLU A 95 21.21 15.41 21.26
N ASN A 96 20.73 14.24 20.80
CA ASN A 96 19.33 13.83 20.92
C ASN A 96 18.31 14.87 20.41
N ASN A 97 18.67 15.60 19.35
CA ASN A 97 17.84 16.64 18.73
C ASN A 97 16.83 16.09 17.72
N LEU A 98 16.80 14.77 17.49
CA LEU A 98 15.80 14.07 16.70
C LEU A 98 15.27 12.86 17.46
N ARG A 99 13.95 12.66 17.44
CA ARG A 99 13.26 11.51 18.00
C ARG A 99 12.23 10.99 17.01
N LEU A 100 11.92 9.70 17.10
CA LEU A 100 10.80 9.11 16.35
C LEU A 100 9.66 8.79 17.31
N LEU A 101 8.50 9.34 17.00
CA LEU A 101 7.27 9.19 17.77
C LEU A 101 6.21 8.45 16.96
N VAL A 102 5.28 7.81 17.67
CA VAL A 102 4.08 7.19 17.09
C VAL A 102 2.83 7.69 17.80
N SER A 103 1.74 7.85 17.04
CA SER A 103 0.42 8.23 17.57
C SER A 103 -0.69 7.45 16.88
N THR A 104 -1.69 7.04 17.67
CA THR A 104 -2.93 6.39 17.22
C THR A 104 -4.16 7.31 17.27
N ASN A 105 -4.01 8.52 17.82
CA ASN A 105 -5.11 9.47 18.04
C ASN A 105 -4.91 10.83 17.36
N PHE A 106 -3.83 11.01 16.58
CA PHE A 106 -3.64 12.21 15.79
C PHE A 106 -4.76 12.39 14.77
N SER A 107 -5.31 13.60 14.66
CA SER A 107 -6.50 13.90 13.84
C SER A 107 -6.23 13.86 12.33
N GLY A 108 -4.96 13.82 11.92
CA GLY A 108 -4.54 13.93 10.52
C GLY A 108 -4.52 15.37 9.99
N LYS A 109 -4.77 16.37 10.85
CA LYS A 109 -4.63 17.80 10.53
C LYS A 109 -3.26 18.29 10.95
N TYR A 110 -2.46 18.75 9.99
CA TYR A 110 -1.07 19.15 10.19
C TYR A 110 -0.93 20.59 10.71
N THR A 111 -1.69 20.92 11.76
CA THR A 111 -1.61 22.21 12.46
C THR A 111 -0.86 22.04 13.78
N LYS A 112 -0.29 23.11 14.30
CA LYS A 112 0.36 23.09 15.62
C LYS A 112 -0.60 22.57 16.70
N GLN A 113 -1.82 23.09 16.73
CA GLN A 113 -2.83 22.77 17.74
C GLN A 113 -3.20 21.29 17.74
N ASP A 114 -3.42 20.71 16.55
CA ASP A 114 -3.76 19.29 16.40
C ASP A 114 -2.60 18.37 16.78
N VAL A 115 -1.35 18.77 16.49
CA VAL A 115 -0.16 17.99 16.85
C VAL A 115 0.05 18.01 18.36
N GLU A 116 -0.12 19.15 19.02
CA GLU A 116 -0.01 19.29 20.48
C GLU A 116 -1.16 18.60 21.24
N ALA A 117 -2.35 18.52 20.64
CA ALA A 117 -3.51 17.83 21.24
C ALA A 117 -3.41 16.30 21.15
N ALA A 118 -2.61 15.76 20.23
CA ALA A 118 -2.44 14.33 20.06
C ALA A 118 -1.47 13.72 21.08
N LYS A 119 -1.66 12.44 21.38
CA LYS A 119 -0.78 11.67 22.25
C LYS A 119 0.30 11.03 21.38
N TRP A 120 1.54 11.39 21.66
CA TRP A 120 2.71 10.85 20.98
C TRP A 120 3.53 9.99 21.93
N THR A 121 3.83 8.77 21.52
CA THR A 121 4.69 7.84 22.27
C THR A 121 6.06 7.81 21.62
N ASP A 122 7.12 8.03 22.41
CA ASP A 122 8.50 7.96 21.94
C ASP A 122 8.92 6.51 21.75
N ILE A 123 9.40 6.17 20.56
CA ILE A 123 9.90 4.84 20.20
C ILE A 123 11.39 4.84 19.84
N SER A 124 12.08 5.95 20.11
CA SER A 124 13.49 6.12 19.76
C SER A 124 14.38 5.07 20.41
N ASP A 125 14.07 4.66 21.64
CA ASP A 125 14.83 3.65 22.41
C ASP A 125 14.71 2.23 21.84
N ARG A 126 13.73 1.98 20.96
CA ARG A 126 13.58 0.69 20.29
C ARG A 126 14.47 0.56 19.05
N LEU A 127 15.08 1.66 18.61
CA LEU A 127 15.81 1.76 17.36
C LEU A 127 17.27 2.13 17.64
N THR A 128 18.15 1.75 16.71
CA THR A 128 19.56 2.15 16.77
C THR A 128 19.81 3.33 15.84
N TRP A 129 20.32 4.42 16.40
CA TRP A 129 20.55 5.68 15.70
C TRP A 129 22.02 5.85 15.30
N ALA A 130 22.27 6.65 14.26
CA ALA A 130 23.63 7.01 13.87
C ALA A 130 24.31 7.90 14.92
N VAL A 131 25.63 7.80 14.97
CA VAL A 131 26.49 8.68 15.77
C VAL A 131 27.09 9.79 14.87
N PRO A 132 27.38 11.00 15.42
CA PRO A 132 27.90 12.12 14.65
C PRO A 132 29.20 11.78 13.92
N ALA A 133 29.27 12.09 12.63
CA ALA A 133 30.45 11.86 11.82
C ALA A 133 30.57 12.87 10.65
N PRO A 134 31.78 13.03 10.05
CA PRO A 134 31.99 13.94 8.93
C PRO A 134 31.07 13.62 7.74
N ALA A 135 30.66 14.64 6.97
CA ALA A 135 29.73 14.46 5.86
C ALA A 135 30.24 13.55 4.73
N SER A 136 31.57 13.41 4.59
CA SER A 136 32.24 12.51 3.65
C SER A 136 32.32 11.06 4.15
N ALA A 137 32.03 10.80 5.44
CA ALA A 137 32.03 9.45 5.98
C ALA A 137 30.74 8.71 5.58
N THR A 138 30.87 7.44 5.18
CA THR A 138 29.74 6.51 4.99
C THR A 138 29.16 6.02 6.33
N SER A 139 29.08 6.91 7.32
CA SER A 139 28.66 6.65 8.70
C SER A 139 27.14 6.65 8.82
N ARG A 140 26.50 5.79 8.03
CA ARG A 140 25.06 5.52 8.14
C ARG A 140 24.85 4.39 9.14
N LYS A 141 23.75 4.45 9.88
CA LYS A 141 23.35 3.39 10.78
C LYS A 141 21.95 2.92 10.42
N VAL A 142 21.87 1.65 10.03
CA VAL A 142 20.62 0.91 9.90
C VAL A 142 20.27 0.34 11.27
N SER A 143 19.04 0.55 11.72
CA SER A 143 18.48 -0.11 12.89
C SER A 143 17.96 -1.49 12.51
N ASP A 144 17.95 -2.42 13.46
CA ASP A 144 17.13 -3.62 13.34
C ASP A 144 15.64 -3.27 13.31
N TYR A 145 14.81 -4.22 12.91
CA TYR A 145 13.36 -4.07 12.96
C TYR A 145 12.86 -4.12 14.40
N ALA A 146 12.23 -3.04 14.83
CA ALA A 146 11.57 -2.95 16.13
C ALA A 146 10.07 -3.14 16.00
N SER A 147 9.48 -3.96 16.87
CA SER A 147 8.02 -4.09 16.97
C SER A 147 7.41 -2.86 17.66
N ILE A 148 6.25 -2.45 17.16
CA ILE A 148 5.37 -1.44 17.75
C ILE A 148 3.95 -1.96 17.96
N LYS A 149 3.77 -3.29 17.93
CA LYS A 149 2.46 -3.94 18.05
C LYS A 149 1.73 -3.55 19.34
N ASP A 150 2.46 -3.36 20.43
CA ASP A 150 1.95 -2.93 21.73
C ASP A 150 1.38 -1.51 21.75
N LEU A 151 1.72 -0.68 20.74
CA LEU A 151 1.24 0.69 20.61
C LEU A 151 0.05 0.81 19.66
N LEU A 152 -0.36 -0.30 19.03
CA LEU A 152 -1.48 -0.33 18.10
C LEU A 152 -2.79 -0.50 18.83
N GLU A 153 -3.82 0.19 18.34
CA GLU A 153 -5.19 0.05 18.80
C GLU A 153 -6.05 -0.46 17.64
N THR A 154 -6.82 -1.53 17.88
CA THR A 154 -7.68 -2.14 16.85
C THR A 154 -8.63 -1.11 16.25
N GLY A 155 -8.68 -1.05 14.92
CA GLY A 155 -9.53 -0.12 14.16
C GLY A 155 -9.04 1.34 14.16
N LYS A 156 -7.90 1.66 14.78
CA LYS A 156 -7.32 3.01 14.75
C LYS A 156 -6.18 3.14 13.75
N PRO A 157 -6.02 4.31 13.13
CA PRO A 157 -4.87 4.60 12.30
C PRO A 157 -3.60 4.74 13.14
N VAL A 158 -2.46 4.71 12.46
CA VAL A 158 -1.14 5.01 12.99
C VAL A 158 -0.52 6.16 12.21
N PHE A 159 0.12 7.07 12.93
CA PHE A 159 0.93 8.15 12.39
C PHE A 159 2.32 8.10 13.04
N PHE A 160 3.34 8.42 12.25
CA PHE A 160 4.72 8.54 12.71
C PHE A 160 5.18 9.99 12.63
N ALA A 161 5.98 10.43 13.58
CA ALA A 161 6.55 11.78 13.56
C ALA A 161 8.03 11.75 13.91
N PHE A 162 8.84 12.31 13.02
CA PHE A 162 10.20 12.73 13.35
C PHE A 162 10.13 14.07 14.06
N LYS A 163 10.28 14.06 15.37
CA LYS A 163 10.30 15.26 16.22
C LYS A 163 11.71 15.81 16.27
N PHE A 164 11.93 16.97 15.65
CA PHE A 164 13.18 17.71 15.76
C PHE A 164 13.05 18.86 16.77
N ILE A 165 13.95 18.90 17.75
CA ILE A 165 14.09 20.01 18.71
C ILE A 165 15.50 20.58 18.55
N GLY A 166 15.60 21.82 18.09
CA GLY A 166 16.86 22.55 17.99
C GLY A 166 17.05 23.50 19.17
N ALA A 167 18.21 23.44 19.81
CA ALA A 167 18.59 24.38 20.86
C ALA A 167 19.07 25.72 20.26
N LYS A 168 18.83 26.81 21.00
CA LYS A 168 19.40 28.13 20.69
C LYS A 168 20.91 28.14 20.88
N SER A 169 21.59 29.06 20.21
CA SER A 169 23.02 29.30 20.39
C SER A 169 23.32 29.79 21.81
N THR A 170 24.37 29.25 22.44
CA THR A 170 24.84 29.70 23.76
C THR A 170 25.65 30.99 23.71
N ASN A 171 26.31 31.29 22.59
CA ASN A 171 27.18 32.46 22.41
C ASN A 171 26.63 33.45 21.36
N GLY A 172 25.44 33.19 20.82
CA GLY A 172 24.81 34.03 19.81
C GLY A 172 25.48 34.03 18.42
N THR A 173 26.49 33.19 18.20
CA THR A 173 27.28 33.17 16.94
C THR A 173 27.46 31.78 16.35
N THR A 174 27.40 30.73 17.18
CA THR A 174 27.63 29.34 16.76
C THR A 174 26.33 28.53 16.90
N ALA A 175 25.88 27.94 15.79
CA ALA A 175 24.73 27.04 15.79
C ALA A 175 25.09 25.72 16.50
N GLN A 176 24.17 25.24 17.33
CA GLN A 176 24.37 23.99 18.09
C GLN A 176 23.73 22.78 17.42
N GLN A 177 22.76 23.02 16.55
CA GLN A 177 21.84 22.02 16.02
C GLN A 177 22.55 21.13 14.99
N ARG A 178 22.42 19.81 15.14
CA ARG A 178 22.96 18.84 14.17
C ARG A 178 21.98 18.57 13.03
N THR A 179 22.53 18.37 11.83
CA THR A 179 21.77 17.95 10.65
C THR A 179 21.51 16.44 10.71
N TRP A 180 20.27 16.03 10.50
CA TRP A 180 19.88 14.63 10.38
C TRP A 180 19.42 14.29 8.98
N ARG A 181 19.91 13.17 8.46
CA ARG A 181 19.50 12.56 7.20
C ARG A 181 18.91 11.19 7.49
N ILE A 182 17.77 10.89 6.88
CA ILE A 182 17.03 9.64 7.01
C ILE A 182 16.95 9.04 5.61
N TYR A 183 17.73 7.98 5.38
CA TYR A 183 17.81 7.27 4.10
C TYR A 183 16.69 6.23 3.98
N GLN A 184 16.36 5.57 5.08
CA GLN A 184 15.32 4.55 5.13
C GLN A 184 14.36 4.78 6.29
N PHE A 185 13.11 4.44 6.02
CA PHE A 185 12.03 4.28 6.99
C PHE A 185 11.15 3.20 6.38
N ASN A 186 11.24 1.96 6.84
CA ASN A 186 10.38 0.89 6.34
C ASN A 186 9.48 0.41 7.45
N VAL A 187 8.22 0.19 7.12
CA VAL A 187 7.22 -0.38 8.03
C VAL A 187 6.67 -1.63 7.36
N GLN A 188 6.65 -2.73 8.08
CA GLN A 188 6.17 -4.01 7.58
C GLN A 188 5.40 -4.78 8.66
N ASN A 189 4.42 -5.57 8.23
CA ASN A 189 3.80 -6.57 9.07
C ASN A 189 4.50 -7.90 8.89
N LYS A 190 4.94 -8.49 10.00
CA LYS A 190 5.46 -9.85 10.06
C LYS A 190 4.36 -10.80 10.55
N PHE A 191 3.98 -11.78 9.73
CA PHE A 191 3.02 -12.84 10.09
C PHE A 191 3.72 -14.15 10.45
N SER A 192 4.85 -14.43 9.79
CA SER A 192 5.74 -15.56 10.09
C SER A 192 7.18 -15.19 9.71
N ASP A 193 8.15 -16.08 9.92
CA ASP A 193 9.55 -15.81 9.53
C ASP A 193 9.73 -15.61 8.03
N THR A 194 8.87 -16.21 7.20
CA THR A 194 8.92 -16.12 5.74
C THR A 194 7.86 -15.17 5.16
N GLU A 195 6.94 -14.68 5.98
CA GLU A 195 5.84 -13.80 5.54
C GLU A 195 5.95 -12.42 6.17
N ASN A 196 6.58 -11.51 5.43
CA ASN A 196 6.58 -10.08 5.70
C ASN A 196 5.82 -9.35 4.58
N ILE A 197 4.92 -8.45 4.94
CA ILE A 197 4.18 -7.59 4.01
C ILE A 197 4.62 -6.15 4.28
N SER A 198 5.19 -5.51 3.27
CA SER A 198 5.55 -4.09 3.34
C SER A 198 4.29 -3.24 3.43
N VAL A 199 4.20 -2.40 4.46
CA VAL A 199 3.09 -1.48 4.70
C VAL A 199 3.40 -0.11 4.07
N THR A 200 4.59 0.43 4.34
CA THR A 200 5.04 1.70 3.75
C THR A 200 6.57 1.80 3.80
N ASN A 201 7.08 2.78 3.07
CA ASN A 201 8.48 3.17 3.08
C ASN A 201 8.63 4.69 3.24
N ARG A 202 9.87 5.20 3.25
CA ARG A 202 10.20 6.62 3.41
C ARG A 202 9.40 7.52 2.47
N THR A 203 9.26 7.14 1.20
CA THR A 203 8.54 7.92 0.19
C THR A 203 7.03 7.76 0.34
N GLY A 204 6.56 6.52 0.52
CA GLY A 204 5.15 6.19 0.72
C GLY A 204 4.55 6.88 1.96
N ALA A 205 5.38 7.26 2.92
CA ALA A 205 4.96 7.95 4.12
C ALA A 205 4.52 9.41 3.95
N ALA A 206 4.83 10.03 2.80
CA ALA A 206 4.32 11.35 2.41
C ALA A 206 4.38 12.38 3.54
N TRP A 207 5.59 12.61 4.06
CA TRP A 207 5.84 13.47 5.21
C TRP A 207 5.37 14.91 4.99
N THR A 208 4.79 15.49 6.03
CA THR A 208 4.37 16.90 6.09
C THR A 208 5.08 17.57 7.26
N SER A 209 5.68 18.74 7.01
CA SER A 209 6.36 19.51 8.06
C SER A 209 5.37 20.35 8.85
N VAL A 210 5.46 20.31 10.19
CA VAL A 210 4.70 21.16 11.11
C VAL A 210 5.68 21.87 12.06
N ALA A 211 5.57 23.19 12.15
CA ALA A 211 6.37 23.98 13.09
C ALA A 211 5.58 24.20 14.39
N ILE A 212 6.08 23.64 15.50
CA ILE A 212 5.55 23.85 16.84
C ILE A 212 6.14 25.13 17.44
N LEU A 213 7.46 25.29 17.29
CA LEU A 213 8.17 26.53 17.56
C LEU A 213 8.89 26.95 16.27
N PRO A 214 8.35 27.92 15.51
CA PRO A 214 8.91 28.32 14.22
C PRO A 214 10.20 29.15 14.38
N SER A 215 11.02 29.11 13.34
CA SER A 215 12.17 29.99 13.10
C SER A 215 12.27 30.23 11.60
N GLU A 216 12.84 31.37 11.18
CA GLU A 216 13.13 31.69 9.77
C GLU A 216 14.03 30.64 9.11
N LYS A 217 14.85 29.95 9.91
CA LYS A 217 15.78 28.91 9.48
C LYS A 217 15.36 27.54 9.98
N GLY A 218 15.88 26.50 9.34
CA GLY A 218 15.68 25.12 9.76
C GLY A 218 14.52 24.49 9.01
N VAL A 219 14.80 23.69 7.97
CA VAL A 219 13.77 23.19 7.06
C VAL A 219 13.86 21.67 6.91
N TRP A 220 12.70 21.01 7.00
CA TRP A 220 12.54 19.63 6.56
C TRP A 220 12.47 19.57 5.04
N ASN A 221 13.31 18.74 4.47
CA ASN A 221 13.41 18.49 3.04
C ASN A 221 13.00 17.06 2.74
N PHE A 222 11.96 16.90 1.91
CA PHE A 222 11.40 15.58 1.59
C PHE A 222 11.63 15.14 0.14
N THR A 223 11.91 16.08 -0.76
CA THR A 223 11.94 15.85 -2.21
C THR A 223 13.23 16.29 -2.90
N SER A 224 14.10 17.04 -2.23
CA SER A 224 15.35 17.54 -2.81
C SER A 224 16.40 16.44 -3.03
N ASP A 225 16.22 15.26 -2.44
CA ASP A 225 17.04 14.07 -2.69
C ASP A 225 16.15 12.82 -2.78
N ALA A 226 16.28 12.06 -3.86
CA ALA A 226 15.52 10.84 -4.07
C ALA A 226 15.86 9.73 -3.07
N ASN A 227 17.04 9.78 -2.43
CA ASN A 227 17.58 8.75 -1.54
C ASN A 227 17.41 9.06 -0.05
N MET A 228 17.11 10.30 0.34
CA MET A 228 16.93 10.66 1.75
C MET A 228 15.92 11.79 1.97
N ILE A 229 15.34 11.82 3.17
CA ILE A 229 14.74 13.05 3.71
C ILE A 229 15.69 13.59 4.78
N PHE A 230 15.71 14.89 5.00
CA PHE A 230 16.62 15.46 5.98
C PHE A 230 16.07 16.74 6.60
N TYR A 231 16.49 17.00 7.84
CA TYR A 231 16.33 18.30 8.47
C TYR A 231 17.63 19.06 8.36
N ASN A 232 17.61 20.21 7.68
CA ASN A 232 18.75 21.12 7.60
C ASN A 232 18.53 22.28 8.55
N PRO A 233 19.31 22.43 9.64
CA PRO A 233 19.21 23.55 10.56
C PRO A 233 19.62 24.90 9.98
N GLU A 234 20.32 24.96 8.84
CA GLU A 234 20.72 26.20 8.16
C GLU A 234 21.51 27.20 9.04
N SER A 235 22.32 26.66 9.96
CA SER A 235 23.02 27.44 10.99
C SER A 235 22.07 28.32 11.82
N ASN A 236 20.88 27.82 12.14
CA ASN A 236 19.93 28.48 13.02
C ASN A 236 20.53 28.72 14.41
N LEU A 237 20.37 29.94 14.92
CA LEU A 237 20.85 30.39 16.23
C LEU A 237 19.74 30.44 17.27
N PHE A 238 18.48 30.29 16.87
CA PHE A 238 17.31 30.30 17.75
C PHE A 238 16.83 28.88 18.03
N ASP A 239 16.13 28.72 19.14
CA ASP A 239 15.41 27.49 19.43
C ASP A 239 14.29 27.25 18.40
N VAL A 240 14.06 25.98 18.10
CA VAL A 240 13.11 25.58 17.07
C VAL A 240 12.55 24.20 17.41
N GLU A 241 11.29 23.99 17.09
CA GLU A 241 10.65 22.68 17.18
C GLU A 241 9.84 22.45 15.91
N LYS A 242 10.33 21.54 15.05
CA LYS A 242 9.77 21.28 13.72
C LYS A 242 9.66 19.79 13.49
N TRP A 243 8.45 19.31 13.25
CA TRP A 243 8.17 17.89 13.14
C TRP A 243 7.94 17.54 11.68
N ALA A 244 8.39 16.35 11.26
CA ALA A 244 7.96 15.74 10.01
C ALA A 244 6.99 14.61 10.35
N ILE A 245 5.72 14.76 9.96
CA ILE A 245 4.64 13.85 10.33
C ILE A 245 4.16 13.11 9.09
N SER A 246 4.05 11.79 9.18
CA SER A 246 3.59 10.95 8.08
C SER A 246 2.11 11.15 7.79
N LYS A 247 1.67 10.67 6.62
CA LYS A 247 0.24 10.42 6.37
C LYS A 247 -0.32 9.34 7.31
N ARG A 248 -1.66 9.22 7.28
CA ARG A 248 -2.40 8.14 7.92
C ARG A 248 -2.00 6.78 7.36
N PHE A 249 -1.73 5.82 8.24
CA PHE A 249 -1.66 4.39 7.88
C PHE A 249 -2.68 3.59 8.67
N ASP A 250 -3.25 2.59 8.03
CA ASP A 250 -4.09 1.60 8.70
C ASP A 250 -3.25 0.32 8.85
N PRO A 251 -2.87 -0.09 10.06
CA PRO A 251 -1.84 -1.11 10.27
C PRO A 251 -2.26 -2.50 9.79
N ASN A 252 -3.57 -2.78 9.72
CA ASN A 252 -4.10 -4.05 9.24
C ASN A 252 -4.32 -4.07 7.73
N LYS A 253 -4.19 -2.93 7.04
CA LYS A 253 -4.56 -2.83 5.63
C LYS A 253 -3.53 -3.52 4.74
N VAL A 254 -4.01 -4.42 3.88
CA VAL A 254 -3.18 -5.12 2.89
C VAL A 254 -3.73 -4.87 1.49
N ALA A 255 -2.85 -4.87 0.49
CA ALA A 255 -3.29 -4.83 -0.89
C ALA A 255 -3.91 -6.19 -1.26
N PRO A 256 -5.06 -6.22 -1.94
CA PRO A 256 -5.61 -7.46 -2.46
C PRO A 256 -4.68 -8.06 -3.52
N ASP A 257 -4.65 -9.38 -3.57
CA ASP A 257 -3.87 -10.12 -4.56
C ASP A 257 -4.37 -9.82 -5.98
N GLN A 258 -3.44 -9.67 -6.92
CA GLN A 258 -3.74 -9.21 -8.27
C GLN A 258 -3.67 -10.37 -9.28
N GLY A 259 -4.75 -10.54 -10.05
CA GLY A 259 -4.75 -11.40 -11.22
C GLY A 259 -4.22 -10.68 -12.46
N ALA A 260 -3.74 -11.45 -13.43
CA ALA A 260 -3.39 -10.95 -14.76
C ALA A 260 -4.63 -10.98 -15.67
N ALA A 261 -4.99 -9.84 -16.27
CA ALA A 261 -6.00 -9.83 -17.32
C ALA A 261 -5.42 -10.43 -18.60
N ILE A 262 -5.86 -11.63 -18.97
CA ILE A 262 -5.32 -12.38 -20.11
C ILE A 262 -6.22 -12.30 -21.35
N LYS A 263 -7.50 -11.97 -21.18
CA LYS A 263 -8.45 -11.66 -22.25
C LYS A 263 -9.31 -10.46 -21.89
N LYS A 264 -9.50 -9.54 -22.83
CA LYS A 264 -10.42 -8.40 -22.75
C LYS A 264 -11.59 -8.59 -23.72
N TYR A 265 -12.67 -7.85 -23.51
CA TYR A 265 -13.89 -7.89 -24.33
C TYR A 265 -13.64 -7.84 -25.86
N PRO A 266 -12.80 -6.94 -26.42
CA PRO A 266 -12.58 -6.88 -27.86
C PRO A 266 -11.69 -8.00 -28.42
N ASP A 267 -11.07 -8.81 -27.56
CA ASP A 267 -10.16 -9.87 -27.99
C ASP A 267 -10.95 -11.09 -28.47
N ASN A 268 -10.40 -11.77 -29.48
CA ASN A 268 -10.93 -13.05 -29.94
C ASN A 268 -11.02 -14.07 -28.81
N ASP A 269 -11.88 -15.07 -28.99
CA ASP A 269 -11.98 -16.23 -28.11
C ASP A 269 -10.61 -16.83 -27.80
N MET A 270 -10.26 -16.84 -26.52
CA MET A 270 -9.06 -17.50 -26.03
C MET A 270 -9.40 -18.97 -25.74
N LYS A 271 -8.72 -19.89 -26.43
CA LYS A 271 -8.90 -21.35 -26.24
C LYS A 271 -7.82 -21.96 -25.35
N GLU A 272 -6.72 -21.25 -25.12
CA GLU A 272 -5.63 -21.72 -24.29
C GLU A 272 -4.85 -20.57 -23.65
N TYR A 273 -4.22 -20.86 -22.52
CA TYR A 273 -3.28 -19.99 -21.83
C TYR A 273 -2.07 -20.79 -21.32
N VAL A 274 -0.87 -20.22 -21.40
CA VAL A 274 0.37 -20.88 -20.95
C VAL A 274 1.03 -20.05 -19.86
N HIS A 275 1.41 -20.72 -18.77
CA HIS A 275 2.15 -20.10 -17.66
C HIS A 275 3.36 -20.96 -17.26
N LYS A 276 4.40 -20.32 -16.71
CA LYS A 276 5.62 -20.97 -16.19
C LYS A 276 5.76 -20.65 -14.71
N PHE A 277 5.92 -21.69 -13.89
CA PHE A 277 6.23 -21.55 -12.48
C PHE A 277 7.74 -21.59 -12.25
N THR A 278 8.26 -20.60 -11.52
CA THR A 278 9.72 -20.42 -11.31
C THR A 278 10.23 -21.02 -10.00
N ALA A 279 9.32 -21.46 -9.13
CA ALA A 279 9.64 -22.09 -7.86
C ALA A 279 8.86 -23.42 -7.71
N PRO A 280 9.40 -24.39 -6.96
CA PRO A 280 8.66 -25.58 -6.57
C PRO A 280 7.58 -25.22 -5.53
N GLY A 281 6.46 -25.94 -5.56
CA GLY A 281 5.34 -25.71 -4.64
C GLY A 281 4.02 -26.28 -5.14
N GLU A 282 3.00 -26.17 -4.29
CA GLU A 282 1.61 -26.44 -4.65
C GLU A 282 0.89 -25.12 -4.91
N TYR A 283 0.29 -25.00 -6.09
CA TYR A 283 -0.36 -23.78 -6.56
C TYR A 283 -1.84 -24.04 -6.83
N GLU A 284 -2.69 -23.18 -6.29
CA GLU A 284 -4.10 -23.13 -6.62
C GLU A 284 -4.33 -22.08 -7.70
N VAL A 285 -4.38 -22.52 -8.95
CA VAL A 285 -4.57 -21.67 -10.13
C VAL A 285 -6.05 -21.39 -10.31
N SER A 286 -6.44 -20.12 -10.45
CA SER A 286 -7.83 -19.75 -10.69
C SER A 286 -7.99 -18.89 -11.94
N PHE A 287 -9.04 -19.17 -12.71
CA PHE A 287 -9.47 -18.36 -13.84
C PHE A 287 -10.85 -17.79 -13.53
N VAL A 288 -10.97 -16.47 -13.69
CA VAL A 288 -12.23 -15.74 -13.56
C VAL A 288 -12.71 -15.37 -14.94
N PHE A 289 -13.77 -16.05 -15.39
CA PHE A 289 -14.44 -15.81 -16.66
C PHE A 289 -15.60 -14.86 -16.42
N VAL A 290 -15.69 -13.80 -17.21
CA VAL A 290 -16.71 -12.76 -17.06
C VAL A 290 -17.36 -12.50 -18.41
N ASN A 291 -18.69 -12.49 -18.43
CA ASN A 291 -19.49 -11.91 -19.51
C ASN A 291 -20.20 -10.68 -18.95
N GLY A 292 -20.33 -9.63 -19.76
CA GLY A 292 -20.94 -8.40 -19.27
C GLY A 292 -21.36 -7.45 -20.37
N ASN A 293 -22.41 -6.70 -20.09
CA ASN A 293 -22.84 -5.56 -20.90
C ASN A 293 -22.92 -4.30 -20.03
N TYR A 294 -23.48 -3.22 -20.55
CA TYR A 294 -23.56 -1.94 -19.84
C TYR A 294 -24.45 -1.96 -18.59
N ASN A 295 -25.26 -3.01 -18.40
CA ASN A 295 -26.28 -3.11 -17.34
C ASN A 295 -26.07 -4.28 -16.37
N ASP A 296 -25.39 -5.35 -16.79
CA ASP A 296 -25.24 -6.57 -15.98
C ASP A 296 -23.90 -7.29 -16.25
N ILE A 297 -23.44 -8.05 -15.25
CA ILE A 297 -22.18 -8.80 -15.28
C ILE A 297 -22.42 -10.18 -14.66
N GLN A 298 -22.02 -11.24 -15.37
CA GLN A 298 -22.03 -12.62 -14.86
C GLN A 298 -20.61 -13.16 -14.80
N GLU A 299 -20.26 -13.83 -13.69
CA GLU A 299 -18.92 -14.36 -13.41
C GLU A 299 -18.97 -15.87 -13.17
N THR A 300 -17.95 -16.59 -13.65
CA THR A 300 -17.71 -17.99 -13.27
C THR A 300 -16.23 -18.19 -12.98
N VAL A 301 -15.94 -18.88 -11.89
CA VAL A 301 -14.57 -19.13 -11.43
C VAL A 301 -14.26 -20.61 -11.55
N LYS A 302 -13.11 -20.93 -12.15
CA LYS A 302 -12.60 -22.29 -12.24
C LYS A 302 -11.22 -22.37 -11.60
N THR A 303 -11.03 -23.37 -10.75
CA THR A 303 -9.79 -23.58 -10.00
C THR A 303 -9.17 -24.92 -10.38
N VAL A 304 -7.85 -24.94 -10.56
CA VAL A 304 -7.05 -26.12 -10.86
C VAL A 304 -5.85 -26.16 -9.91
N LYS A 305 -5.57 -27.33 -9.33
CA LYS A 305 -4.40 -27.54 -8.48
C LYS A 305 -3.22 -27.99 -9.33
N ILE A 306 -2.06 -27.34 -9.16
CA ILE A 306 -0.82 -27.64 -9.86
C ILE A 306 0.30 -27.86 -8.85
N THR A 307 1.03 -28.96 -8.98
CA THR A 307 2.22 -29.25 -8.19
C THR A 307 3.47 -29.08 -9.05
N VAL A 308 4.43 -28.29 -8.57
CA VAL A 308 5.71 -28.05 -9.26
C VAL A 308 6.85 -28.60 -8.42
N LYS A 309 7.70 -29.42 -9.02
CA LYS A 309 8.84 -30.08 -8.38
C LYS A 309 10.16 -29.78 -9.07
#